data_AF-A0A382YL08-F1
#
_entry.id   AF-A0A382YL08-F1
#
_cell.length_a   1.000
_cell.length_b   1.000
_cell.length_c   1.000
_cell.angle_alpha   90.00
_cell.angle_beta   90.00
_cell.angle_gamma   90.00
#
_symmetry.space_group_name_H-M   'P 1'
#
loop_
_entity.id
_entity.type
_entity.pdbx_description
1 polymer ?
#
loop_
_entity_poly.entity_id
_entity_poly.type
_entity_poly.pdbx_seq_one_letter_code
_entity_poly.pdbx_strand_id
1 'polypeptide(L)'
;MIGNFFGFLSNDIGIDLGTANTLVFVRDRGIVLREPSVVARYKTSKKVCAVGSDAKRMLGRTPGTIEALRPMKDGVIADFE
;
A
#
# COMPACT_ATOMS: atom_id res chain seq x y z
N MET A 1 -7.96 25.78 29.31
CA MET A 1 -7.33 25.94 27.98
C MET A 1 -6.16 24.97 27.82
N ILE A 2 -6.44 23.68 27.60
CA ILE A 2 -5.40 22.63 27.37
C ILE A 2 -5.77 21.73 26.16
N GLY A 3 -6.99 21.80 25.64
CA GLY A 3 -7.49 20.87 24.61
C GLY A 3 -6.92 21.00 23.19
N ASN A 4 -6.03 21.96 22.92
CA ASN A 4 -5.65 22.32 21.54
C ASN A 4 -4.18 22.09 21.16
N PHE A 5 -3.34 21.53 22.04
CA PHE A 5 -1.93 21.29 21.70
C PHE A 5 -1.71 19.99 20.89
N PHE A 6 -2.67 19.06 20.92
CA PHE A 6 -2.61 17.82 20.14
C PHE A 6 -3.32 17.88 18.77
N GLY A 7 -3.98 18.99 18.43
CA GLY A 7 -4.64 19.17 17.13
C GLY A 7 -3.66 19.20 15.94
N PHE A 8 -2.39 19.59 16.18
CA PHE A 8 -1.29 19.51 15.22
C PHE A 8 -0.84 18.06 14.92
N LEU A 9 -1.40 17.06 15.61
CA LEU A 9 -1.23 15.62 15.34
C LEU A 9 -2.49 15.02 14.70
N SER A 10 -3.22 15.80 13.90
CA SER A 10 -4.36 15.30 13.10
C SER A 10 -3.98 14.00 12.36
N ASN A 11 -4.79 12.96 12.58
CA ASN A 11 -4.72 11.64 11.94
C ASN A 11 -5.52 11.62 10.62
N ASP A 12 -5.86 12.78 10.06
CA ASP A 12 -6.69 12.83 8.87
C ASP A 12 -5.87 12.41 7.65
N ILE A 13 -6.20 11.24 7.15
CA ILE A 13 -5.50 10.56 6.06
C ILE A 13 -6.44 10.45 4.85
N GLY A 14 -5.94 10.85 3.69
CA GLY A 14 -6.51 10.49 2.39
C GLY A 14 -5.66 9.40 1.75
N ILE A 15 -6.29 8.35 1.21
CA ILE A 15 -5.60 7.26 0.52
C ILE A 15 -6.12 7.18 -0.91
N ASP A 16 -5.21 7.29 -1.88
CA ASP A 16 -5.47 6.97 -3.28
C ASP A 16 -4.98 5.54 -3.53
N LEU A 17 -5.91 4.60 -3.71
CA LEU A 17 -5.64 3.19 -3.99
C LEU A 17 -5.68 2.91 -5.49
N GLY A 18 -4.73 3.48 -6.23
CA GLY A 18 -4.63 3.28 -7.67
C GLY A 18 -4.22 1.86 -8.07
N THR A 19 -4.53 1.47 -9.32
CA THR A 19 -4.10 0.19 -9.92
C THR A 19 -2.58 0.07 -10.08
N ALA A 20 -1.88 1.20 -10.07
CA ALA A 20 -0.44 1.26 -10.25
C ALA A 20 0.34 1.74 -9.03
N ASN A 21 -0.14 2.79 -8.36
CA ASN A 21 0.52 3.33 -7.18
C ASN A 21 -0.53 3.67 -6.12
N THR A 22 -0.12 3.53 -4.87
CA THR A 22 -0.83 3.99 -3.69
C THR A 22 -0.18 5.26 -3.18
N LEU A 23 -1.00 6.27 -2.93
CA LEU A 23 -0.55 7.52 -2.30
C LEU A 23 -1.28 7.70 -0.97
N VAL A 24 -0.54 8.18 0.01
CA VAL A 24 -1.10 8.57 1.31
C VAL A 24 -0.84 10.06 1.52
N PHE A 25 -1.92 10.82 1.69
CA PHE A 25 -1.90 12.22 2.04
C PHE A 25 -2.26 12.37 3.52
N VAL A 26 -1.49 13.16 4.26
CA VAL A 26 -1.80 13.53 5.65
C VAL A 26 -2.09 15.03 5.67
N ARG A 27 -3.20 15.43 6.30
CA ARG A 27 -3.54 16.85 6.47
C ARG A 27 -2.35 17.59 7.08
N ASP A 28 -2.05 18.76 6.53
CA ASP A 28 -0.94 19.63 6.93
C ASP A 28 0.49 19.07 6.71
N ARG A 29 0.64 17.86 6.14
CA ARG A 29 1.95 17.29 5.76
C ARG A 29 2.09 17.00 4.27
N GLY A 30 0.99 16.94 3.52
CA GLY A 30 1.02 16.61 2.10
C GLY A 30 1.10 15.10 1.85
N ILE A 31 1.67 14.71 0.71
CA ILE A 31 1.86 13.30 0.35
C ILE A 31 3.05 12.75 1.15
N VAL A 32 2.78 11.81 2.05
CA VAL A 32 3.79 11.20 2.93
C VAL A 32 4.23 9.81 2.45
N LEU A 33 3.46 9.18 1.54
CA LEU A 33 3.79 7.89 0.94
C LEU A 33 3.40 7.90 -0.54
N ARG A 34 4.29 7.35 -1.37
CA ARG A 34 4.03 7.06 -2.79
C ARG A 34 4.74 5.75 -3.14
N GLU A 35 4.01 4.65 -3.14
CA GLU A 35 4.54 3.32 -3.42
C GLU A 35 3.76 2.64 -4.55
N PRO A 36 4.36 1.74 -5.34
CA PRO A 36 3.62 0.87 -6.23
C PRO A 36 2.54 0.06 -5.49
N SER A 37 1.37 -0.10 -6.09
CA SER A 37 0.27 -0.92 -5.57
C SER A 37 0.54 -2.41 -5.82
N VAL A 38 1.63 -2.92 -5.25
CA VAL A 38 2.10 -4.30 -5.44
C VAL A 38 2.35 -4.92 -4.07
N VAL A 39 1.92 -6.18 -3.92
CA VAL A 39 2.22 -7.03 -2.77
C VAL A 39 2.92 -8.28 -3.26
N ALA A 40 3.91 -8.74 -2.49
CA ALA A 40 4.48 -10.07 -2.64
C ALA A 40 4.13 -10.90 -1.42
N ARG A 41 3.65 -12.13 -1.64
CA ARG A 41 3.18 -13.03 -0.58
C ARG A 41 3.45 -14.50 -0.92
N TYR A 42 3.50 -15.33 0.12
CA TYR A 42 3.51 -16.77 -0.06
C TYR A 42 2.15 -17.25 -0.59
N LYS A 43 2.16 -18.06 -1.67
CA LYS A 43 0.92 -18.48 -2.37
C LYS A 43 -0.05 -19.24 -1.47
N THR A 44 0.46 -20.11 -0.59
CA THR A 44 -0.35 -20.97 0.28
C THR A 44 -0.81 -20.24 1.54
N SER A 45 0.12 -19.67 2.31
CA SER A 45 -0.21 -19.07 3.61
C SER A 45 -0.70 -17.63 3.52
N LYS A 46 -0.65 -17.01 2.34
CA LYS A 46 -0.94 -15.59 2.07
C LYS A 46 -0.13 -14.57 2.88
N LYS A 47 0.77 -15.03 3.76
CA LYS A 47 1.72 -14.21 4.51
C LYS A 47 2.49 -13.29 3.56
N VAL A 48 2.41 -11.99 3.82
CA VAL A 48 3.13 -10.95 3.09
C VAL A 48 4.63 -11.06 3.34
N CYS A 49 5.41 -11.01 2.26
CA CYS A 49 6.87 -10.96 2.34
C CYS A 49 7.41 -9.56 2.00
N ALA A 50 6.76 -8.82 1.10
CA ALA A 50 7.11 -7.44 0.76
C ALA A 50 5.89 -6.68 0.23
N VAL A 51 5.95 -5.35 0.27
CA VAL A 51 4.97 -4.42 -0.32
C VAL A 51 5.68 -3.30 -1.07
N GLY A 52 4.96 -2.57 -1.91
CA GLY A 52 5.48 -1.37 -2.56
C GLY A 52 6.59 -1.67 -3.57
N SER A 53 7.64 -0.85 -3.54
CA SER A 53 8.77 -0.92 -4.47
C SER A 53 9.49 -2.27 -4.40
N ASP A 54 9.59 -2.88 -3.22
CA ASP A 54 10.25 -4.17 -3.02
C ASP A 54 9.46 -5.29 -3.69
N ALA A 55 8.14 -5.33 -3.46
CA ALA A 55 7.26 -6.26 -4.14
C ALA A 55 7.23 -6.05 -5.66
N LYS A 56 7.28 -4.79 -6.13
CA LYS A 56 7.34 -4.49 -7.57
C LYS A 56 8.60 -5.07 -8.23
N ARG A 57 9.76 -5.05 -7.56
CA ARG A 57 10.99 -5.65 -8.09
C ARG A 57 10.90 -7.17 -8.24
N MET A 58 9.96 -7.81 -7.55
CA MET A 58 9.73 -9.26 -7.59
C MET A 58 8.78 -9.68 -8.72
N LEU A 59 8.08 -8.75 -9.39
CA LEU A 59 7.17 -9.08 -10.50
C LEU A 59 7.90 -9.83 -11.61
N GLY A 60 7.40 -11.01 -11.96
CA GLY A 60 8.00 -11.91 -12.95
C GLY A 60 9.32 -12.55 -12.52
N ARG A 61 9.73 -12.41 -11.26
CA ARG A 61 11.02 -12.87 -10.72
C ARG A 61 10.87 -13.66 -9.42
N THR A 62 9.66 -14.08 -9.06
CA THR A 62 9.43 -14.85 -7.83
C THR A 62 9.77 -16.33 -8.01
N PRO A 63 10.27 -17.01 -6.96
CA PRO A 63 10.29 -18.47 -6.93
C PRO A 63 8.85 -19.01 -6.89
N GLY A 64 8.68 -20.30 -7.21
CA GLY A 64 7.35 -20.92 -7.36
C GLY A 64 6.41 -20.80 -6.14
N THR A 65 6.95 -20.62 -4.94
CA THR A 65 6.20 -20.50 -3.67
C THR A 65 5.70 -19.09 -3.38
N ILE A 66 6.20 -18.07 -4.07
CA ILE A 66 5.85 -16.66 -3.88
C ILE A 66 5.14 -16.14 -5.12
N GLU A 67 4.13 -15.33 -4.92
CA GLU A 67 3.50 -14.52 -5.96
C GLU A 67 3.71 -13.03 -5.65
N ALA A 68 3.99 -12.25 -6.69
CA ALA A 68 3.93 -10.80 -6.65
C ALA A 68 2.77 -10.36 -7.55
N LEU A 69 1.83 -9.59 -6.99
CA LEU A 69 0.58 -9.24 -7.67
C LEU A 69 0.15 -7.82 -7.34
N ARG A 70 -0.77 -7.29 -8.17
CA ARG A 70 -1.45 -6.01 -7.95
C ARG A 70 -2.87 -6.29 -7.48
N PRO A 71 -3.22 -5.97 -6.22
CA PRO A 71 -4.55 -6.26 -5.70
C PRO A 71 -5.62 -5.32 -6.29
N MET A 72 -5.22 -4.16 -6.80
CA MET A 72 -6.08 -3.20 -7.47
C MET A 72 -5.99 -3.36 -9.00
N LYS A 73 -7.12 -3.56 -9.67
CA LYS A 73 -7.21 -3.68 -11.14
C LYS A 73 -8.47 -2.99 -11.65
N ASP A 74 -8.37 -2.29 -12.78
CA ASP A 74 -9.49 -1.58 -13.43
C ASP A 74 -10.33 -0.69 -12.48
N GLY A 75 -9.68 -0.09 -11.49
CA GLY A 75 -10.29 0.81 -10.51
C GLY A 75 -11.00 0.11 -9.33
N VAL A 76 -10.92 -1.22 -9.25
CA VAL A 76 -11.57 -2.01 -8.19
C VAL A 76 -10.58 -2.91 -7.46
N ILE A 77 -11.01 -3.45 -6.31
CA ILE A 77 -10.29 -4.51 -5.61
C ILE A 77 -10.51 -5.81 -6.39
N ALA A 78 -9.42 -6.38 -6.90
CA ALA A 78 -9.43 -7.63 -7.66
C ALA A 78 -8.99 -8.85 -6.83
N ASP A 79 -8.35 -8.61 -5.69
CA ASP A 79 -7.92 -9.64 -4.73
C ASP A 79 -8.26 -9.14 -3.31
N PHE A 80 -9.11 -9.89 -2.60
CA PHE A 80 -9.67 -9.51 -1.29
C PHE A 80 -8.98 -10.21 -0.10
N GLU A 81 -8.11 -11.19 -0.38
CA GLU A 81 -7.36 -11.93 0.64
C GLU A 81 -5.92 -11.45 0.75
#